data_AF-A0A353H0K7-F1
#
_entry.id   AF-A0A353H0K7-F1
#
_cell.length_a   1.000
_cell.length_b   1.000
_cell.length_c   1.000
_cell.angle_alpha   90.00
_cell.angle_beta   90.00
_cell.angle_gamma   90.00
#
_symmetry.space_group_name_H-M   'P 1'
#
loop_
_entity.id
_entity.type
_entity.pdbx_description
1 polymer ?
#
loop_
_entity_poly.entity_id
_entity_poly.type
_entity_poly.pdbx_seq_one_letter_code
_entity_poly.pdbx_strand_id
1 'polypeptide(L)'
;MGVSVLSSVSKTASSGTITAPGDCDYIVALVKGSTVPVVINGIAMTVKAAVEETEGIIPVSVQILRLPLTLVAVPYSFLGTAVVFVYLAGGVCTRPDAVQEFVDSGSYAEDLDTSTDDQVFAIVASNSGPLTLTGDAGAFTLVINESTCLAGYVTPGDAVMSLAGSAPNTSSSYWYQPPRVWVEGELIEAAHWEYVGTWIPGQWVVDPLFGQPGHPSEYVWVDGYYEYEAVWVEAEYSAGYWRYPPQVLVNESTPAKISLAAASIADVMVGSTYTSRPRHF
;
A
#
# COMPACT_ATOMS: atom_id res chain seq x y z
N MET A 1 -18.38 23.04 -16.18
CA MET A 1 -17.40 22.56 -17.16
C MET A 1 -16.41 21.74 -16.37
N GLY A 2 -16.41 20.39 -16.52
CA GLY A 2 -15.82 19.47 -15.53
C GLY A 2 -14.42 19.87 -15.02
N VAL A 3 -14.12 19.56 -13.75
CA VAL A 3 -12.78 19.76 -13.19
C VAL A 3 -11.77 19.03 -14.07
N SER A 4 -10.72 19.73 -14.48
CA SER A 4 -9.71 19.19 -15.39
C SER A 4 -8.31 19.33 -14.81
N VAL A 5 -7.48 18.29 -14.98
CA VAL A 5 -6.06 18.34 -14.66
C VAL A 5 -5.31 18.95 -15.83
N LEU A 6 -4.61 20.04 -15.56
CA LEU A 6 -3.75 20.70 -16.53
C LEU A 6 -2.37 20.02 -16.61
N SER A 7 -1.77 19.78 -15.45
CA SER A 7 -0.47 19.09 -15.32
C SER A 7 -0.20 18.73 -13.85
N SER A 8 0.89 18.01 -13.62
CA SER A 8 1.40 17.70 -12.29
C SER A 8 2.93 17.80 -12.23
N VAL A 9 3.49 18.14 -11.07
CA VAL A 9 4.94 18.17 -10.84
C VAL A 9 5.31 17.59 -9.47
N SER A 10 6.30 16.71 -9.44
CA SER A 10 6.85 16.14 -8.21
C SER A 10 8.05 16.94 -7.73
N LYS A 11 8.15 17.16 -6.41
CA LYS A 11 9.25 17.86 -5.75
C LYS A 11 9.69 17.09 -4.51
N THR A 12 11.00 16.91 -4.37
CA THR A 12 11.64 16.32 -3.18
C THR A 12 12.41 17.36 -2.36
N ALA A 13 12.82 18.47 -2.98
CA ALA A 13 13.42 19.60 -2.28
C ALA A 13 12.36 20.36 -1.47
N SER A 14 12.58 20.48 -0.15
CA SER A 14 11.66 21.11 0.82
C SER A 14 11.33 22.58 0.54
N SER A 15 12.07 23.24 -0.36
CA SER A 15 11.74 24.56 -0.88
C SER A 15 12.24 24.72 -2.32
N GLY A 16 11.65 25.68 -3.04
CA GLY A 16 12.04 25.97 -4.41
C GLY A 16 11.00 26.82 -5.12
N THR A 17 10.91 26.68 -6.44
CA THR A 17 9.89 27.33 -7.26
C THR A 17 9.06 26.34 -8.05
N ILE A 18 7.79 26.69 -8.26
CA ILE A 18 6.85 26.01 -9.16
C ILE A 18 6.22 27.02 -10.11
N THR A 19 5.83 26.57 -11.29
CA THR A 19 5.13 27.40 -12.28
C THR A 19 3.78 26.76 -12.56
N ALA A 20 2.70 27.44 -12.19
CA ALA A 20 1.35 26.99 -12.51
C ALA A 20 1.02 27.34 -13.97
N PRO A 21 0.29 26.48 -14.70
CA PRO A 21 -0.26 26.83 -16.01
C PRO A 21 -1.18 28.06 -15.92
N GLY A 22 -1.31 28.81 -17.02
CA GLY A 22 -2.04 30.09 -17.04
C GLY A 22 -3.53 29.99 -16.69
N ASP A 23 -4.15 28.85 -16.96
CA ASP A 23 -5.58 28.59 -16.73
C ASP A 23 -5.84 27.85 -15.39
N CYS A 24 -4.88 27.86 -14.46
CA CYS A 24 -4.96 27.13 -13.19
C CYS A 24 -5.80 27.88 -12.15
N ASP A 25 -6.86 27.23 -11.66
CA ASP A 25 -7.74 27.72 -10.59
C ASP A 25 -7.31 27.22 -9.20
N TYR A 26 -6.82 25.98 -9.13
CA TYR A 26 -6.43 25.33 -7.87
C TYR A 26 -5.13 24.54 -8.00
N ILE A 27 -4.38 24.52 -6.90
CA ILE A 27 -3.26 23.62 -6.70
C ILE A 27 -3.65 22.62 -5.61
N VAL A 28 -3.56 21.34 -5.94
CA VAL A 28 -3.63 20.24 -4.96
C VAL A 28 -2.22 19.78 -4.65
N ALA A 29 -1.89 19.62 -3.37
CA ALA A 29 -0.63 19.07 -2.91
C ALA A 29 -0.88 17.70 -2.26
N LEU A 30 -0.27 16.65 -2.82
CA LEU A 30 -0.18 15.32 -2.21
C LEU A 30 1.16 15.24 -1.50
N VAL A 31 1.16 15.33 -0.17
CA VAL A 31 2.37 15.45 0.65
C VAL A 31 2.68 14.10 1.29
N LYS A 32 3.93 13.67 1.10
CA LYS A 32 4.51 12.46 1.69
C LYS A 32 5.45 12.84 2.82
N GLY A 33 5.23 12.27 4.01
CA GLY A 33 6.05 12.49 5.19
C GLY A 33 5.71 13.76 5.98
N SER A 34 4.52 14.36 5.79
CA SER A 34 4.03 15.43 6.66
C SER A 34 2.54 15.71 6.51
N THR A 35 1.94 16.19 7.60
CA THR A 35 0.60 16.79 7.67
C THR A 35 0.66 18.33 7.77
N VAL A 36 1.86 18.91 7.87
CA VAL A 36 2.06 20.35 7.99
C VAL A 36 1.69 21.04 6.67
N PRO A 37 0.95 22.16 6.72
CA PRO A 37 0.60 22.92 5.53
C PRO A 37 1.81 23.28 4.66
N VAL A 38 1.72 22.95 3.38
CA VAL A 38 2.60 23.49 2.34
C VAL A 38 2.35 24.99 2.25
N VAL A 39 3.38 25.76 2.00
CA VAL A 39 3.29 27.20 1.80
C VAL A 39 3.67 27.52 0.36
N ILE A 40 2.79 28.21 -0.36
CA ILE A 40 3.04 28.68 -1.74
C ILE A 40 2.89 30.20 -1.73
N ASN A 41 3.94 30.91 -2.15
CA ASN A 41 3.98 32.37 -2.17
C ASN A 41 3.57 33.02 -0.83
N GLY A 42 3.98 32.41 0.29
CA GLY A 42 3.64 32.87 1.64
C GLY A 42 2.23 32.50 2.11
N ILE A 43 1.42 31.82 1.30
CA ILE A 43 0.07 31.37 1.65
C ILE A 43 0.11 29.89 2.03
N ALA A 44 -0.33 29.58 3.25
CA ALA A 44 -0.49 28.21 3.70
C ALA A 44 -1.67 27.53 2.98
N MET A 45 -1.44 26.34 2.44
CA MET A 45 -2.46 25.51 1.82
C MET A 45 -3.43 24.99 2.89
N THR A 46 -4.69 24.81 2.52
CA THR A 46 -5.71 24.22 3.39
C THR A 46 -5.60 22.70 3.35
N VAL A 47 -5.33 22.06 4.48
CA VAL A 47 -5.36 20.60 4.59
C VAL A 47 -6.79 20.11 4.45
N LYS A 48 -7.03 19.14 3.54
CA LYS A 48 -8.33 18.52 3.30
C LYS A 48 -8.42 17.12 3.88
N ALA A 49 -7.35 16.35 3.75
CA ALA A 49 -7.21 15.04 4.37
C ALA A 49 -5.79 14.89 4.90
N ALA A 50 -5.62 14.29 6.07
CA ALA A 50 -4.31 14.02 6.64
C ALA A 50 -4.37 12.78 7.53
N VAL A 51 -3.34 11.94 7.46
CA VAL A 51 -3.10 10.85 8.39
C VAL A 51 -1.75 11.10 9.02
N GLU A 52 -1.73 11.22 10.35
CA GLU A 52 -0.53 11.46 11.14
C GLU A 52 0.42 10.26 11.13
N GLU A 53 1.65 10.49 11.58
CA GLU A 53 2.65 9.43 11.71
C GLU A 53 2.17 8.35 12.68
N THR A 54 2.33 7.09 12.27
CA THR A 54 2.11 5.93 13.13
C THR A 54 3.30 4.99 13.02
N GLU A 55 3.48 4.07 13.97
CA GLU A 55 4.63 3.15 14.00
C GLU A 55 4.83 2.43 12.65
N GLY A 56 5.93 2.77 11.97
CA GLY A 56 6.32 2.19 10.68
C GLY A 56 5.63 2.78 9.45
N ILE A 57 4.75 3.77 9.60
CA ILE A 57 4.06 4.44 8.47
C ILE A 57 4.28 5.95 8.55
N ILE A 58 4.76 6.50 7.44
CA ILE A 58 4.97 7.94 7.28
C ILE A 58 3.63 8.71 7.25
N PRO A 59 3.60 9.95 7.75
CA PRO A 59 2.42 10.79 7.62
C PRO A 59 2.15 11.16 6.16
N VAL A 60 0.88 11.30 5.79
CA VAL A 60 0.46 11.72 4.44
C VAL A 60 -0.64 12.77 4.52
N SER A 61 -0.69 13.69 3.55
CA SER A 61 -1.79 14.65 3.48
C SER A 61 -2.14 15.10 2.06
N VAL A 62 -3.42 15.42 1.86
CA VAL A 62 -3.98 16.07 0.68
C VAL A 62 -4.36 17.49 1.07
N GLN A 63 -3.76 18.47 0.41
CA GLN A 63 -3.93 19.89 0.72
C GLN A 63 -4.32 20.65 -0.54
N ILE A 64 -4.99 21.78 -0.37
CA ILE A 64 -5.48 22.58 -1.50
C ILE A 64 -5.28 24.07 -1.29
N LEU A 65 -4.98 24.76 -2.39
CA LEU A 65 -4.91 26.21 -2.44
C LEU A 65 -5.67 26.71 -3.66
N ARG A 66 -6.59 27.64 -3.43
CA ARG A 66 -7.20 28.44 -4.49
C ARG A 66 -6.23 29.55 -4.90
N LEU A 67 -5.91 29.62 -6.17
CA LEU A 67 -5.09 30.70 -6.70
C LEU A 67 -5.93 31.94 -6.95
N PRO A 68 -5.42 33.13 -6.62
CA PRO A 68 -5.78 34.35 -7.33
C PRO A 68 -4.51 34.90 -7.99
N LEU A 69 -3.78 34.09 -8.76
CA LEU A 69 -2.49 34.52 -9.25
C LEU A 69 -2.25 33.98 -10.66
N THR A 70 -2.19 34.88 -11.64
CA THR A 70 -1.50 34.67 -12.91
C THR A 70 0.00 34.54 -12.60
N LEU A 71 0.51 33.32 -12.50
CA LEU A 71 1.84 33.08 -11.91
C LEU A 71 2.93 32.77 -12.92
N VAL A 72 3.81 33.74 -13.07
CA VAL A 72 5.19 33.53 -13.50
C VAL A 72 5.98 33.10 -12.25
N ALA A 73 6.26 31.80 -12.11
CA ALA A 73 7.10 31.16 -11.07
C ALA A 73 6.92 31.63 -9.61
N VAL A 74 6.28 30.82 -8.77
CA VAL A 74 6.12 31.09 -7.31
C VAL A 74 7.03 30.26 -6.43
N PRO A 75 7.51 30.84 -5.31
CA PRO A 75 8.22 30.07 -4.31
C PRO A 75 7.26 29.13 -3.59
N TYR A 76 7.74 27.95 -3.24
CA TYR A 76 7.05 27.00 -2.36
C TYR A 76 7.98 26.52 -1.24
N SER A 77 7.38 26.06 -0.15
CA SER A 77 8.06 25.30 0.89
C SER A 77 7.12 24.27 1.51
N PHE A 78 7.63 23.08 1.81
CA PHE A 78 6.89 22.03 2.51
C PHE A 78 7.81 21.32 3.50
N LEU A 79 7.19 20.67 4.50
CA LEU A 79 7.86 19.69 5.34
C LEU A 79 7.47 18.29 4.85
N GLY A 80 8.41 17.35 4.89
CA GLY A 80 8.20 15.99 4.41
C GLY A 80 9.31 15.52 3.48
N THR A 81 9.08 14.39 2.82
CA THR A 81 10.05 13.74 1.93
C THR A 81 9.79 14.04 0.47
N ALA A 82 8.52 14.21 0.09
CA ALA A 82 8.11 14.60 -1.25
C ALA A 82 6.74 15.28 -1.25
N VAL A 83 6.49 16.10 -2.26
CA VAL A 83 5.18 16.66 -2.57
C VAL A 83 4.92 16.57 -4.07
N VAL A 84 3.69 16.22 -4.44
CA VAL A 84 3.19 16.34 -5.81
C VAL A 84 2.21 17.48 -5.87
N PHE A 85 2.49 18.45 -6.72
CA PHE A 85 1.55 19.51 -7.06
C PHE A 85 0.76 19.10 -8.29
N VAL A 86 -0.56 19.10 -8.18
CA VAL A 86 -1.49 18.88 -9.30
C VAL A 86 -2.22 20.20 -9.58
N TYR A 87 -2.21 20.62 -10.83
CA TYR A 87 -2.79 21.89 -11.28
C TYR A 87 -4.15 21.64 -11.94
N LEU A 88 -5.19 22.34 -11.47
CA LEU A 88 -6.57 22.11 -11.89
C LEU A 88 -7.19 23.37 -12.52
N ALA A 89 -8.06 23.17 -13.51
CA ALA A 89 -8.90 24.19 -14.12
C ALA A 89 -10.38 23.80 -14.12
N GLY A 90 -11.27 24.79 -14.11
CA GLY A 90 -12.71 24.62 -14.30
C GLY A 90 -13.47 24.13 -13.06
N GLY A 91 -12.86 24.16 -11.87
CA GLY A 91 -13.49 23.65 -10.64
C GLY A 91 -14.01 24.73 -9.69
N VAL A 92 -14.91 24.35 -8.78
CA VAL A 92 -15.26 25.13 -7.59
C VAL A 92 -15.15 24.22 -6.37
N CYS A 93 -14.14 24.45 -5.51
CA CYS A 93 -13.90 23.64 -4.31
C CYS A 93 -14.96 23.87 -3.22
N THR A 94 -16.16 23.34 -3.42
CA THR A 94 -17.32 23.54 -2.53
C THR A 94 -17.82 22.27 -1.85
N ARG A 95 -17.34 21.08 -2.25
CA ARG A 95 -17.61 19.79 -1.56
C ARG A 95 -16.32 19.02 -1.26
N PRO A 96 -15.56 19.40 -0.23
CA PRO A 96 -14.51 18.54 0.26
C PRO A 96 -15.13 17.47 1.15
N ASP A 97 -15.66 16.40 0.54
CA ASP A 97 -15.77 15.14 1.28
C ASP A 97 -14.36 14.54 1.30
N ALA A 98 -13.84 14.42 2.53
CA ALA A 98 -12.49 13.96 2.79
C ALA A 98 -12.59 12.63 3.54
N VAL A 99 -12.03 11.61 2.93
CA VAL A 99 -11.87 10.29 3.54
C VAL A 99 -10.46 10.19 4.11
N GLN A 100 -10.39 9.81 5.39
CA GLN A 100 -9.16 9.73 6.18
C GLN A 100 -9.24 8.43 6.96
N GLU A 101 -8.28 7.54 6.78
CA GLU A 101 -8.26 6.30 7.57
C GLU A 101 -6.84 5.80 7.82
N PHE A 102 -6.67 5.20 8.99
CA PHE A 102 -5.55 4.36 9.36
C PHE A 102 -6.06 2.94 9.62
N VAL A 103 -5.45 1.93 8.99
CA VAL A 103 -5.91 0.54 9.14
C VAL A 103 -4.76 -0.43 9.44
N ASP A 104 -4.91 -1.17 10.55
CA ASP A 104 -3.99 -2.22 11.02
C ASP A 104 -4.21 -3.60 10.35
N SER A 105 -5.25 -3.76 9.54
CA SER A 105 -5.53 -5.00 8.79
C SER A 105 -4.87 -5.05 7.41
N GLY A 106 -4.18 -3.98 7.01
CA GLY A 106 -3.54 -3.87 5.70
C GLY A 106 -4.51 -3.67 4.53
N SER A 107 -5.81 -3.45 4.77
CA SER A 107 -6.79 -3.20 3.72
C SER A 107 -7.88 -2.21 4.14
N TYR A 108 -8.34 -1.39 3.20
CA TYR A 108 -9.40 -0.40 3.40
C TYR A 108 -10.24 -0.24 2.14
N ALA A 109 -11.54 0.05 2.29
CA ALA A 109 -12.44 0.43 1.20
C ALA A 109 -13.56 1.33 1.73
N GLU A 110 -13.82 2.45 1.07
CA GLU A 110 -14.98 3.32 1.35
C GLU A 110 -15.52 3.97 0.06
N ASP A 111 -16.83 4.17 0.02
CA ASP A 111 -17.51 4.91 -1.04
C ASP A 111 -17.45 6.41 -0.72
N LEU A 112 -16.93 7.20 -1.66
CA LEU A 112 -17.00 8.65 -1.68
C LEU A 112 -18.36 9.11 -2.18
N ASP A 113 -18.80 10.28 -1.69
CA ASP A 113 -20.06 10.87 -2.11
C ASP A 113 -20.14 11.04 -3.63
N THR A 114 -21.22 10.53 -4.22
CA THR A 114 -21.34 10.32 -5.66
C THR A 114 -21.65 11.62 -6.42
N SER A 115 -20.85 11.93 -7.44
CA SER A 115 -21.10 13.01 -8.40
C SER A 115 -20.41 12.68 -9.72
N THR A 116 -21.09 12.92 -10.84
CA THR A 116 -20.58 12.64 -12.19
C THR A 116 -19.47 13.58 -12.63
N ASP A 117 -19.25 14.68 -11.89
CA ASP A 117 -18.32 15.76 -12.23
C ASP A 117 -17.14 15.87 -11.24
N ASP A 118 -17.05 14.94 -10.29
CA ASP A 118 -16.07 14.98 -9.22
C ASP A 118 -14.72 14.38 -9.63
N GLN A 119 -13.65 15.03 -9.20
CA GLN A 119 -12.29 14.56 -9.35
C GLN A 119 -11.72 14.17 -7.99
N VAL A 120 -11.30 12.91 -7.86
CA VAL A 120 -10.78 12.37 -6.61
C VAL A 120 -9.26 12.36 -6.63
N PHE A 121 -8.65 12.79 -5.53
CA PHE A 121 -7.22 12.72 -5.29
C PHE A 121 -6.95 11.85 -4.09
N ALA A 122 -5.98 10.94 -4.19
CA ALA A 122 -5.63 10.05 -3.09
C ALA A 122 -4.12 9.86 -2.98
N ILE A 123 -3.66 9.71 -1.75
CA ILE A 123 -2.32 9.27 -1.41
C ILE A 123 -2.42 8.21 -0.31
N VAL A 124 -1.61 7.17 -0.44
CA VAL A 124 -1.62 6.03 0.46
C VAL A 124 -0.20 5.52 0.68
N ALA A 125 0.12 5.23 1.94
CA ALA A 125 1.42 4.72 2.37
C ALA A 125 1.25 3.39 3.13
N SER A 126 2.26 2.52 3.03
CA SER A 126 2.31 1.21 3.70
C SER A 126 3.66 0.99 4.39
N ASN A 127 3.65 0.20 5.45
CA ASN A 127 4.86 -0.28 6.14
C ASN A 127 5.44 -1.61 5.56
N SER A 128 4.71 -2.30 4.68
CA SER A 128 4.88 -3.74 4.41
C SER A 128 5.07 -4.09 2.93
N GLY A 129 5.54 -3.14 2.12
CA GLY A 129 5.85 -3.37 0.71
C GLY A 129 4.71 -2.99 -0.23
N PRO A 130 4.68 -3.55 -1.47
CA PRO A 130 3.90 -3.01 -2.58
C PRO A 130 2.43 -2.92 -2.24
N LEU A 131 1.85 -1.76 -2.49
CA LEU A 131 0.46 -1.47 -2.24
C LEU A 131 -0.33 -1.46 -3.55
N THR A 132 -1.64 -1.75 -3.48
CA THR A 132 -2.60 -1.49 -4.56
C THR A 132 -3.56 -0.38 -4.14
N LEU A 133 -3.84 0.56 -5.03
CA LEU A 133 -4.86 1.60 -4.89
C LEU A 133 -5.90 1.45 -6.00
N THR A 134 -7.17 1.23 -5.64
CA THR A 134 -8.25 0.92 -6.58
C THR A 134 -9.35 1.97 -6.53
N GLY A 135 -9.85 2.36 -7.71
CA GLY A 135 -11.06 3.15 -7.90
C GLY A 135 -12.24 2.31 -8.40
N ASP A 136 -13.45 2.83 -8.30
CA ASP A 136 -14.75 2.15 -8.49
C ASP A 136 -14.83 1.11 -9.62
N ALA A 137 -14.44 1.47 -10.84
CA ALA A 137 -14.38 0.55 -11.99
C ALA A 137 -13.21 0.84 -12.95
N GLY A 138 -12.32 1.79 -12.58
CA GLY A 138 -11.20 2.26 -13.38
C GLY A 138 -9.94 2.50 -12.54
N ALA A 139 -8.77 2.34 -13.15
CA ALA A 139 -7.50 2.53 -12.47
C ALA A 139 -7.26 4.02 -12.16
N PHE A 140 -6.84 4.32 -10.93
CA PHE A 140 -6.19 5.58 -10.60
C PHE A 140 -5.08 5.88 -11.61
N THR A 141 -4.98 7.13 -12.07
CA THR A 141 -3.77 7.57 -12.76
C THR A 141 -2.69 7.80 -11.72
N LEU A 142 -1.77 6.85 -11.60
CA LEU A 142 -0.67 6.90 -10.64
C LEU A 142 0.29 8.04 -11.00
N VAL A 143 0.43 9.00 -10.08
CA VAL A 143 1.40 10.09 -10.16
C VAL A 143 2.67 9.75 -9.37
N ILE A 144 2.55 8.97 -8.31
CA ILE A 144 3.67 8.35 -7.60
C ILE A 144 3.42 6.84 -7.58
N ASN A 145 4.40 6.08 -8.07
CA ASN A 145 4.41 4.62 -8.00
C ASN A 145 5.70 4.15 -7.34
N GLU A 146 5.67 3.99 -6.02
CA GLU A 146 6.76 3.44 -5.23
C GLU A 146 6.30 2.21 -4.46
N SER A 147 7.24 1.36 -4.08
CA SER A 147 6.97 0.11 -3.38
C SER A 147 6.20 0.26 -2.06
N THR A 148 6.19 1.43 -1.42
CA THR A 148 5.49 1.63 -0.14
C THR A 148 4.58 2.85 -0.13
N CYS A 149 4.44 3.53 -1.28
CA CYS A 149 3.69 4.77 -1.37
C CYS A 149 3.13 4.93 -2.78
N LEU A 150 1.80 4.99 -2.89
CA LEU A 150 1.10 5.28 -4.13
C LEU A 150 0.31 6.57 -3.99
N ALA A 151 0.29 7.36 -5.05
CA ALA A 151 -0.55 8.56 -5.11
C ALA A 151 -1.09 8.74 -6.51
N GLY A 152 -2.32 9.22 -6.64
CA GLY A 152 -2.95 9.40 -7.94
C GLY A 152 -4.23 10.20 -7.89
N TYR A 153 -4.86 10.31 -9.05
CA TYR A 153 -6.19 10.88 -9.20
C TYR A 153 -7.08 10.02 -10.10
N VAL A 154 -8.40 10.17 -9.94
CA VAL A 154 -9.43 9.59 -10.81
C VAL A 154 -10.21 10.74 -11.43
N THR A 155 -10.36 10.71 -12.75
CA THR A 155 -11.14 11.70 -13.50
C THR A 155 -12.65 11.41 -13.42
N PRO A 156 -13.51 12.43 -13.55
CA PRO A 156 -14.96 12.25 -13.53
C PRO A 156 -15.46 11.28 -14.61
N GLY A 157 -16.50 10.49 -14.31
CA GLY A 157 -17.09 9.54 -15.27
C GLY A 157 -18.04 8.49 -14.69
N ASP A 158 -17.97 8.23 -13.38
CA ASP A 158 -18.70 7.13 -12.75
C ASP A 158 -19.84 7.62 -11.84
N ALA A 159 -20.89 6.79 -11.71
CA ALA A 159 -22.04 7.05 -10.85
C ALA A 159 -21.75 6.81 -9.36
N VAL A 160 -20.66 6.10 -9.06
CA VAL A 160 -20.13 5.82 -7.72
C VAL A 160 -18.61 6.06 -7.77
N MET A 161 -18.05 6.56 -6.68
CA MET A 161 -16.60 6.71 -6.54
C MET A 161 -16.21 5.96 -5.29
N SER A 162 -15.49 4.86 -5.38
CA SER A 162 -14.96 4.14 -4.23
C SER A 162 -13.44 4.19 -4.23
N LEU A 163 -12.86 4.12 -3.04
CA LEU A 163 -11.42 4.12 -2.85
C LEU A 163 -11.02 2.95 -1.97
N ALA A 164 -10.15 2.09 -2.49
CA ALA A 164 -9.60 0.98 -1.75
C ALA A 164 -8.07 0.95 -1.76
N GLY A 165 -7.47 0.68 -0.61
CA GLY A 165 -6.03 0.49 -0.44
C GLY A 165 -5.74 -0.87 0.17
N SER A 166 -4.72 -1.59 -0.32
CA SER A 166 -4.29 -2.85 0.30
C SER A 166 -2.78 -3.08 0.23
N ALA A 167 -2.19 -3.57 1.32
CA ALA A 167 -0.81 -4.03 1.43
C ALA A 167 -0.74 -5.50 1.90
N PRO A 168 0.20 -6.31 1.38
CA PRO A 168 0.42 -7.67 1.85
C PRO A 168 1.17 -7.70 3.18
N ASN A 169 0.87 -8.66 4.05
CA ASN A 169 1.73 -8.95 5.20
C ASN A 169 3.11 -9.40 4.73
N THR A 170 4.16 -8.98 5.42
CA THR A 170 5.50 -9.49 5.17
C THR A 170 5.83 -10.58 6.18
N SER A 171 6.02 -11.80 5.69
CA SER A 171 6.62 -12.89 6.47
C SER A 171 8.13 -12.91 6.26
N SER A 172 8.88 -12.79 7.34
CA SER A 172 10.30 -13.13 7.35
C SER A 172 10.48 -14.49 8.03
N SER A 173 11.54 -15.18 7.64
CA SER A 173 11.95 -16.41 8.32
C SER A 173 13.43 -16.34 8.63
N TYR A 174 13.82 -16.77 9.82
CA TYR A 174 15.23 -16.95 10.14
C TYR A 174 15.46 -18.30 10.80
N TRP A 175 16.65 -18.84 10.54
CA TRP A 175 17.12 -20.04 11.22
C TRP A 175 17.62 -19.65 12.60
N TYR A 176 16.81 -19.92 13.62
CA TYR A 176 17.25 -19.82 15.00
C TYR A 176 18.05 -21.07 15.35
N GLN A 177 19.32 -20.87 15.68
CA GLN A 177 20.13 -21.92 16.30
C GLN A 177 20.10 -21.70 17.81
N PRO A 178 19.27 -22.42 18.58
CA PRO A 178 19.38 -22.37 20.02
C PRO A 178 20.81 -22.74 20.40
N PRO A 179 21.40 -22.07 21.41
CA PRO A 179 22.72 -22.47 21.88
C PRO A 179 22.63 -23.94 22.29
N ARG A 180 23.61 -24.75 21.84
CA ARG A 180 23.75 -26.16 22.23
C ARG A 180 24.15 -26.22 23.70
N VAL A 181 23.22 -25.93 24.58
CA VAL A 181 23.47 -25.92 26.01
C VAL A 181 22.93 -27.22 26.57
N TRP A 182 23.82 -27.95 27.25
CA TRP A 182 23.41 -28.97 28.20
C TRP A 182 22.83 -28.23 29.40
N VAL A 183 21.51 -28.02 29.42
CA VAL A 183 20.85 -27.35 30.54
C VAL A 183 20.29 -28.42 31.47
N GLU A 184 20.74 -28.38 32.72
CA GLU A 184 20.13 -29.14 33.82
C GLU A 184 18.85 -28.38 34.23
N GLY A 185 17.67 -28.92 33.94
CA GLY A 185 16.41 -28.24 34.32
C GLY A 185 15.22 -28.39 33.38
N GLU A 186 14.20 -27.56 33.63
CA GLU A 186 12.80 -27.65 33.18
C GLU A 186 12.60 -27.59 31.65
N LEU A 187 11.59 -28.33 31.16
CA LEU A 187 11.22 -28.50 29.76
C LEU A 187 10.67 -27.19 29.16
N ILE A 188 11.21 -26.74 28.02
CA ILE A 188 10.76 -25.51 27.34
C ILE A 188 9.56 -25.79 26.42
N GLU A 189 9.58 -26.89 25.65
CA GLU A 189 8.47 -27.29 24.78
C GLU A 189 8.52 -28.82 24.52
N ALA A 190 7.36 -29.48 24.50
CA ALA A 190 7.29 -30.94 24.58
C ALA A 190 7.54 -31.69 23.26
N ALA A 191 7.14 -31.12 22.10
CA ALA A 191 7.27 -31.76 20.79
C ALA A 191 6.94 -30.80 19.62
N HIS A 192 7.46 -31.09 18.42
CA HIS A 192 7.08 -30.42 17.16
C HIS A 192 7.20 -31.34 15.94
N TRP A 193 6.72 -30.88 14.78
CA TRP A 193 6.79 -31.61 13.49
C TRP A 193 8.07 -31.28 12.71
N GLU A 194 8.84 -32.29 12.29
CA GLU A 194 9.98 -32.17 11.37
C GLU A 194 9.65 -32.84 10.01
N TYR A 195 10.16 -32.33 8.88
CA TYR A 195 9.99 -32.98 7.57
C TYR A 195 11.27 -33.75 7.18
N VAL A 196 11.19 -35.08 7.18
CA VAL A 196 12.34 -35.95 6.87
C VAL A 196 12.27 -36.39 5.41
N GLY A 197 13.35 -36.10 4.65
CA GLY A 197 13.47 -36.46 3.25
C GLY A 197 14.00 -37.88 3.04
N THR A 198 13.25 -38.72 2.32
CA THR A 198 13.72 -40.02 1.81
C THR A 198 14.03 -39.89 0.32
N TRP A 199 15.24 -40.28 -0.07
CA TRP A 199 15.62 -40.32 -1.48
C TRP A 199 14.99 -41.51 -2.18
N ILE A 200 14.15 -41.25 -3.17
CA ILE A 200 13.64 -42.24 -4.10
C ILE A 200 14.58 -42.29 -5.30
N PRO A 201 15.31 -43.40 -5.52
CA PRO A 201 16.16 -43.54 -6.68
C PRO A 201 15.36 -43.46 -7.98
N GLY A 202 15.97 -42.89 -9.01
CA GLY A 202 15.36 -42.89 -10.34
C GLY A 202 15.12 -44.30 -10.84
N GLN A 203 14.03 -44.48 -11.58
CA GLN A 203 13.62 -45.78 -12.10
C GLN A 203 13.00 -45.66 -13.48
N TRP A 204 13.07 -46.75 -14.24
CA TRP A 204 12.31 -46.90 -15.47
C TRP A 204 10.88 -47.27 -15.13
N VAL A 205 9.93 -46.41 -15.51
CA VAL A 205 8.50 -46.68 -15.36
C VAL A 205 7.86 -46.86 -16.73
N VAL A 206 6.78 -47.64 -16.77
CA VAL A 206 5.97 -47.76 -17.99
C VAL A 206 5.35 -46.40 -18.29
N ASP A 207 5.55 -45.90 -19.50
CA ASP A 207 4.98 -44.62 -19.93
C ASP A 207 3.46 -44.77 -20.11
N PRO A 208 2.63 -44.10 -19.28
CA PRO A 208 1.18 -44.23 -19.40
C PRO A 208 0.63 -43.65 -20.70
N LEU A 209 1.43 -42.90 -21.46
CA LEU A 209 1.08 -42.29 -22.74
C LEU A 209 1.77 -43.00 -23.93
N PHE A 210 2.37 -44.18 -23.71
CA PHE A 210 3.02 -44.94 -24.78
C PHE A 210 2.09 -45.16 -25.98
N GLY A 211 2.59 -44.83 -27.17
CA GLY A 211 1.84 -44.87 -28.43
C GLY A 211 1.22 -43.53 -28.87
N GLN A 212 1.32 -42.49 -28.05
CA GLN A 212 0.95 -41.12 -28.43
C GLN A 212 2.12 -40.36 -29.07
N PRO A 213 1.87 -39.32 -29.91
CA PRO A 213 2.93 -38.51 -30.50
C PRO A 213 3.83 -37.89 -29.42
N GLY A 214 5.14 -38.12 -29.51
CA GLY A 214 6.11 -37.65 -28.51
C GLY A 214 6.50 -38.66 -27.43
N HIS A 215 5.84 -39.83 -27.39
CA HIS A 215 6.10 -40.91 -26.43
C HIS A 215 6.58 -42.21 -27.15
N PRO A 216 7.82 -42.22 -27.70
CA PRO A 216 8.29 -43.27 -28.59
C PRO A 216 8.80 -44.54 -27.87
N SER A 217 8.86 -44.54 -26.54
CA SER A 217 9.38 -45.65 -25.73
C SER A 217 8.33 -46.12 -24.73
N GLU A 218 8.18 -47.44 -24.58
CA GLU A 218 7.28 -48.05 -23.60
C GLU A 218 7.71 -47.75 -22.16
N TYR A 219 8.99 -47.44 -21.96
CA TYR A 219 9.56 -47.07 -20.68
C TYR A 219 10.22 -45.71 -20.74
N VAL A 220 9.94 -44.89 -19.72
CA VAL A 220 10.57 -43.59 -19.50
C VAL A 220 11.33 -43.59 -18.18
N TRP A 221 12.48 -42.93 -18.18
CA TRP A 221 13.26 -42.75 -16.97
C TRP A 221 12.66 -41.61 -16.15
N VAL A 222 12.31 -41.89 -14.90
CA VAL A 222 11.94 -40.87 -13.92
C VAL A 222 13.16 -40.62 -13.05
N ASP A 223 13.61 -39.37 -13.00
CA ASP A 223 14.74 -38.98 -12.16
C ASP A 223 14.42 -39.19 -10.68
N GLY A 224 15.46 -39.52 -9.91
CA GLY A 224 15.30 -39.66 -8.47
C GLY A 224 14.89 -38.33 -7.83
N TYR A 225 14.08 -38.41 -6.80
CA TYR A 225 13.56 -37.24 -6.08
C TYR A 225 13.49 -37.53 -4.58
N TYR A 226 13.38 -36.46 -3.78
CA TYR A 226 13.13 -36.59 -2.36
C TYR A 226 11.62 -36.54 -2.08
N GLU A 227 11.11 -37.53 -1.35
CA GLU A 227 9.81 -37.46 -0.70
C GLU A 227 10.00 -37.00 0.74
N TYR A 228 9.19 -36.04 1.20
CA TYR A 228 9.27 -35.51 2.56
C TYR A 228 8.06 -35.96 3.36
N GLU A 229 8.30 -36.63 4.48
CA GLU A 229 7.26 -37.02 5.43
C GLU A 229 7.37 -36.16 6.70
N ALA A 230 6.23 -35.68 7.20
CA ALA A 230 6.15 -34.99 8.47
C ALA A 230 6.24 -36.02 9.62
N VAL A 231 7.34 -36.00 10.36
CA VAL A 231 7.61 -36.84 11.53
C VAL A 231 7.42 -36.01 12.80
N TRP A 232 6.66 -36.54 13.75
CA TRP A 232 6.51 -35.95 15.08
C TRP A 232 7.74 -36.28 15.93
N VAL A 233 8.46 -35.27 16.40
CA VAL A 233 9.69 -35.45 17.20
C VAL A 233 9.44 -34.92 18.61
N GLU A 234 9.50 -35.84 19.57
CA GLU A 234 9.41 -35.54 21.00
C GLU A 234 10.80 -35.20 21.57
N ALA A 235 10.85 -34.32 22.55
CA ALA A 235 12.11 -34.00 23.22
C ALA A 235 12.64 -35.23 23.99
N GLU A 236 13.91 -35.61 23.76
CA GLU A 236 14.55 -36.70 24.51
C GLU A 236 15.18 -36.18 25.81
N TYR A 237 14.76 -36.76 26.94
CA TYR A 237 15.38 -36.55 28.25
C TYR A 237 16.32 -37.71 28.58
N SER A 238 17.61 -37.43 28.78
CA SER A 238 18.55 -38.43 29.27
C SER A 238 19.61 -37.83 30.20
N ALA A 239 19.97 -38.57 31.24
CA ALA A 239 21.04 -38.22 32.19
C ALA A 239 20.92 -36.82 32.84
N GLY A 240 19.71 -36.29 33.03
CA GLY A 240 19.49 -34.98 33.66
C GLY A 240 19.36 -33.81 32.68
N TYR A 241 19.46 -34.07 31.36
CA TYR A 241 19.55 -33.04 30.33
C TYR A 241 18.53 -33.27 29.20
N TRP A 242 18.03 -32.16 28.63
CA TRP A 242 17.23 -32.15 27.40
C TRP A 242 18.12 -31.90 26.18
N ARG A 243 17.90 -32.66 25.11
CA ARG A 243 18.57 -32.47 23.81
C ARG A 243 17.62 -31.79 22.83
N TYR A 244 17.96 -30.58 22.37
CA TYR A 244 17.21 -29.87 21.32
C TYR A 244 17.80 -30.14 19.92
N PRO A 245 16.97 -30.24 18.86
CA PRO A 245 17.43 -30.55 17.50
C PRO A 245 18.17 -29.38 16.81
N PRO A 246 18.77 -29.62 15.62
CA PRO A 246 19.41 -28.58 14.80
C PRO A 246 18.42 -27.46 14.39
N GLN A 247 18.99 -26.36 13.86
CA GLN A 247 18.34 -25.08 13.52
C GLN A 247 16.82 -25.14 13.28
N VAL A 248 16.05 -24.33 14.00
CA VAL A 248 14.59 -24.19 13.85
C VAL A 248 14.30 -22.99 12.95
N LEU A 249 13.42 -23.16 11.95
CA LEU A 249 12.94 -22.06 11.12
C LEU A 249 11.86 -21.29 11.89
N VAL A 250 12.17 -20.09 12.35
CA VAL A 250 11.20 -19.19 12.98
C VAL A 250 10.59 -18.32 11.90
N ASN A 251 9.26 -18.34 11.77
CA ASN A 251 8.51 -17.45 10.89
C ASN A 251 7.96 -16.28 11.70
N GLU A 252 8.37 -15.06 11.38
CA GLU A 252 7.80 -13.84 11.93
C GLU A 252 6.97 -13.16 10.84
N SER A 253 5.70 -12.89 11.14
CA SER A 253 4.85 -12.08 10.25
C SER A 253 4.68 -10.70 10.84
N THR A 254 5.06 -9.67 10.09
CA THR A 254 4.71 -8.29 10.42
C THR A 254 3.36 -7.97 9.76
N PRO A 255 2.31 -7.63 10.54
CA PRO A 255 1.04 -7.22 9.97
C PRO A 255 1.20 -5.98 9.10
N ALA A 256 0.57 -6.02 7.94
CA ALA A 256 0.50 -4.90 7.03
C ALA A 256 -0.36 -3.80 7.64
N LYS A 257 0.11 -2.57 7.49
CA LYS A 257 -0.61 -1.38 7.90
C LYS A 257 -0.60 -0.37 6.77
N ILE A 258 -1.68 0.38 6.64
CA ILE A 258 -1.81 1.42 5.62
C ILE A 258 -2.34 2.73 6.21
N SER A 259 -1.87 3.84 5.66
CA SER A 259 -2.42 5.19 5.90
C SER A 259 -2.95 5.73 4.58
N LEU A 260 -4.20 6.17 4.56
CA LEU A 260 -4.87 6.65 3.35
C LEU A 260 -5.52 8.01 3.58
N ALA A 261 -5.22 8.96 2.70
CA ALA A 261 -5.82 10.29 2.67
C ALA A 261 -6.37 10.59 1.28
N ALA A 262 -7.65 10.95 1.21
CA ALA A 262 -8.32 11.29 -0.05
C ALA A 262 -9.25 12.50 0.07
N ALA A 263 -9.38 13.22 -1.04
CA ALA A 263 -10.30 14.35 -1.16
C ALA A 263 -10.97 14.38 -2.54
N SER A 264 -12.28 14.66 -2.57
CA SER A 264 -13.02 14.93 -3.79
C SER A 264 -13.07 16.44 -4.10
N ILE A 265 -13.06 16.79 -5.39
CA ILE A 265 -13.20 18.17 -5.90
C ILE A 265 -14.22 18.20 -7.04
N ALA A 266 -15.24 19.06 -6.93
CA ALA A 266 -16.34 19.19 -7.88
C ALA A 266 -16.26 20.44 -8.78
N ASP A 267 -16.97 20.39 -9.91
CA ASP A 267 -17.06 21.45 -10.93
C ASP A 267 -18.00 22.60 -10.51
N VAL A 268 -19.33 22.41 -10.40
CA VAL A 268 -20.27 23.50 -10.00
C VAL A 268 -21.56 22.94 -9.39
N MET A 269 -22.14 23.66 -8.41
CA MET A 269 -23.49 23.46 -7.87
C MET A 269 -24.58 23.44 -8.97
N VAL A 270 -25.25 22.31 -9.15
CA VAL A 270 -26.66 22.34 -9.57
C VAL A 270 -27.50 22.57 -8.31
N GLY A 271 -27.72 23.84 -7.99
CA GLY A 271 -28.70 24.38 -7.03
C GLY A 271 -29.17 23.49 -5.87
N SER A 272 -28.52 23.60 -4.71
CA SER A 272 -29.24 23.57 -3.44
C SER A 272 -28.45 24.29 -2.36
N THR A 273 -29.04 25.38 -1.90
CA THR A 273 -28.83 26.05 -0.62
C THR A 273 -28.35 25.09 0.47
N TYR A 274 -27.29 25.47 1.18
CA TYR A 274 -26.89 25.00 2.50
C TYR A 274 -27.87 24.05 3.19
N THR A 275 -27.54 22.76 3.24
CA THR A 275 -27.83 21.94 4.42
C THR A 275 -26.56 21.16 4.76
N SER A 276 -25.71 21.77 5.59
CA SER A 276 -24.89 21.01 6.51
C SER A 276 -25.84 20.13 7.33
N ARG A 277 -25.98 18.85 6.98
CA ARG A 277 -26.57 17.89 7.91
C ARG A 277 -25.47 17.54 8.91
N PRO A 278 -25.73 17.66 10.24
CA PRO A 278 -24.80 17.15 11.23
C PRO A 278 -24.66 15.63 11.00
N ARG A 279 -23.43 15.12 10.90
CA ARG A 279 -23.19 13.68 11.06
C ARG A 279 -23.68 13.34 12.48
N HIS A 280 -24.63 12.41 12.58
CA HIS A 280 -24.99 11.83 13.87
C HIS A 280 -23.83 10.92 14.31
N PHE A 281 -23.37 11.14 15.54
CA PHE A 281 -22.46 10.27 16.27
C PHE A 281 -23.04 8.86 16.45
#